data_AF-A0A0R2X0N4-F1
#
_entry.id   AF-A0A0R2X0N4-F1
#
_cell.length_a   1.000
_cell.length_b   1.000
_cell.length_c   1.000
_cell.angle_alpha   90.00
_cell.angle_beta   90.00
_cell.angle_gamma   90.00
#
_symmetry.space_group_name_H-M   'P 1'
#
loop_
_entity.id
_entity.type
_entity.pdbx_description
1 polymer ?
#
loop_
_entity_poly.entity_id
_entity_poly.type
_entity_poly.pdbx_seq_one_letter_code
_entity_poly.pdbx_strand_id
1 'polypeptide(L)'
;MGVVKKNILIGFLVAIFATFGGVFIYIEYFSRYSFDETLQLIVEGKLYGKVLSIAAIPNLFVFFIYLKKKQDNEAKGVLLATIVTAFITLILKFY
;
A
#
# COMPACT_ATOMS: atom_id res chain seq x y z
N MET A 1 3.03 12.84 -25.93
CA MET A 1 3.11 11.60 -25.11
C MET A 1 3.54 11.80 -23.63
N GLY A 2 4.07 12.96 -23.20
CA GLY A 2 4.58 13.13 -21.83
C GLY A 2 3.54 13.21 -20.69
N VAL A 3 2.32 13.67 -20.99
CA VAL A 3 1.29 13.94 -19.96
C VAL A 3 0.75 12.65 -19.31
N VAL A 4 0.60 11.59 -20.10
CA VAL A 4 0.07 10.29 -19.65
C VAL A 4 1.02 9.61 -18.66
N LYS A 5 2.34 9.68 -18.88
CA LYS A 5 3.34 9.14 -17.94
C LYS A 5 3.35 9.89 -16.61
N LYS A 6 3.14 11.20 -16.62
CA LYS A 6 3.10 12.02 -15.40
C LYS A 6 1.94 11.60 -14.49
N ASN A 7 0.76 11.34 -15.07
CA ASN A 7 -0.42 10.95 -14.31
C ASN A 7 -0.30 9.56 -13.67
N ILE A 8 0.31 8.59 -14.39
CA ILE A 8 0.62 7.27 -13.83
C ILE A 8 1.60 7.41 -12.66
N LEU A 9 2.63 8.26 -12.80
CA LEU A 9 3.61 8.49 -11.73
C LEU A 9 2.97 9.14 -10.50
N ILE A 10 2.06 10.08 -10.69
CA ILE A 10 1.29 10.71 -9.60
C ILE A 10 0.44 9.66 -8.88
N GLY A 11 -0.30 8.81 -9.62
CA GLY A 11 -1.07 7.73 -9.02
C GLY A 11 -0.20 6.76 -8.21
N PHE A 12 0.98 6.42 -8.70
CA PHE A 12 1.94 5.59 -7.98
C PHE A 12 2.44 6.24 -6.68
N LEU A 13 2.80 7.52 -6.72
CA LEU A 13 3.21 8.29 -5.54
C LEU A 13 2.08 8.37 -4.51
N VAL A 14 0.86 8.65 -4.95
CA VAL A 14 -0.31 8.75 -4.06
C VAL A 14 -0.61 7.40 -3.39
N ALA A 15 -0.42 6.29 -4.09
CA ALA A 15 -0.51 4.95 -3.50
C ALA A 15 0.56 4.71 -2.43
N ILE A 16 1.80 5.17 -2.64
CA ILE A 16 2.84 5.09 -1.59
C ILE A 16 2.41 5.88 -0.34
N PHE A 17 1.91 7.11 -0.53
CA PHE A 17 1.40 7.91 0.59
C PHE A 17 0.19 7.28 1.28
N ALA A 18 -0.71 6.66 0.51
CA ALA A 18 -1.85 5.93 1.06
C ALA A 18 -1.42 4.68 1.84
N THR A 19 -0.36 4.01 1.41
CA THR A 19 0.26 2.89 2.15
C THR A 19 0.86 3.38 3.46
N PHE A 20 1.59 4.51 3.44
CA PHE A 20 2.09 5.16 4.66
C PHE A 20 0.96 5.56 5.61
N GLY A 21 -0.12 6.15 5.10
CA GLY A 21 -1.32 6.45 5.88
C GLY A 21 -2.00 5.19 6.41
N GLY A 22 -2.01 4.09 5.65
CA GLY A 22 -2.53 2.79 6.10
C GLY A 22 -1.72 2.18 7.23
N VAL A 23 -0.38 2.27 7.14
CA VAL A 23 0.52 1.90 8.23
C VAL A 23 0.26 2.79 9.45
N PHE A 24 0.12 4.10 9.26
CA PHE A 24 -0.14 5.06 10.34
C PHE A 24 -1.47 4.79 11.05
N ILE A 25 -2.55 4.54 10.29
CA ILE A 25 -3.87 4.16 10.84
C ILE A 25 -3.79 2.80 11.53
N TYR A 26 -3.02 1.84 10.99
CA TYR A 26 -2.82 0.55 11.64
C TYR A 26 -2.15 0.70 13.02
N ILE A 27 -1.12 1.54 13.09
CA ILE A 27 -0.40 1.88 14.32
C ILE A 27 -1.32 2.57 15.34
N GLU A 28 -2.09 3.57 14.90
CA GLU A 28 -2.88 4.42 15.79
C GLU A 28 -4.18 3.73 16.27
N TYR A 29 -4.89 3.05 15.37
CA TYR A 29 -6.25 2.53 15.61
C TYR A 29 -6.29 1.04 15.95
N PHE A 30 -5.32 0.24 15.48
CA PHE A 30 -5.29 -1.21 15.69
C PHE A 30 -4.42 -1.63 16.89
N SER A 31 -3.88 -0.67 17.65
CA SER A 31 -3.09 -0.89 18.86
C SER A 31 -3.91 -1.53 19.98
N ARG A 32 -4.08 -2.86 19.86
CA ARG A 32 -4.28 -3.83 20.95
C ARG A 32 -3.08 -4.78 21.07
N TYR A 33 -2.07 -4.61 20.19
CA TYR A 33 -0.77 -5.27 20.16
C TYR A 33 0.29 -4.18 19.95
N SER A 34 1.33 -4.16 20.80
CA SER A 34 2.30 -3.06 20.87
C SER A 34 3.12 -2.90 19.58
N PHE A 35 3.51 -1.66 19.30
CA PHE A 35 4.40 -1.26 18.21
C PHE A 35 5.66 -2.14 18.14
N ASP A 36 6.19 -2.49 19.32
CA ASP A 36 7.34 -3.36 19.51
C ASP A 36 7.08 -4.81 19.11
N GLU A 37 5.90 -5.39 19.35
CA GLU A 37 5.61 -6.77 18.92
C GLU A 37 5.40 -6.84 17.41
N THR A 38 4.74 -5.84 16.83
CA THR A 38 4.55 -5.79 15.36
C THR A 38 5.90 -5.59 14.67
N LEU A 39 6.76 -4.70 15.19
CA LEU A 39 8.12 -4.47 14.69
C LEU A 39 9.08 -5.64 14.97
N GLN A 40 8.98 -6.32 16.11
CA GLN A 40 9.79 -7.51 16.42
C GLN A 40 9.37 -8.69 15.55
N LEU A 41 8.08 -8.91 15.30
CA LEU A 41 7.57 -9.99 14.44
C LEU A 41 7.77 -9.71 12.94
N ILE A 42 7.85 -8.42 12.59
CA ILE A 42 8.45 -7.90 11.37
C ILE A 42 9.91 -8.36 11.39
N VAL A 43 10.81 -7.83 12.23
CA VAL A 43 12.25 -8.18 12.23
C VAL A 43 12.56 -9.69 12.32
N GLU A 44 11.73 -10.49 12.98
CA GLU A 44 11.82 -11.96 13.07
C GLU A 44 11.31 -12.71 11.82
N GLY A 45 10.86 -12.00 10.78
CA GLY A 45 10.51 -12.56 9.46
C GLY A 45 9.13 -13.22 9.35
N LYS A 46 8.36 -13.34 10.44
CA LYS A 46 7.12 -14.14 10.42
C LYS A 46 5.86 -13.40 9.98
N LEU A 47 5.80 -12.07 10.11
CA LEU A 47 4.54 -11.32 9.98
C LEU A 47 4.57 -10.08 9.07
N TYR A 48 5.71 -9.77 8.44
CA TYR A 48 5.82 -8.66 7.47
C TYR A 48 4.68 -8.64 6.47
N GLY A 49 4.38 -9.79 5.85
CA GLY A 49 3.37 -9.84 4.79
C GLY A 49 1.94 -9.58 5.29
N LYS A 50 1.65 -9.84 6.57
CA LYS A 50 0.31 -9.61 7.14
C LYS A 50 0.09 -8.13 7.42
N VAL A 51 1.11 -7.44 7.93
CA VAL A 51 1.10 -5.99 8.16
C VAL A 51 1.04 -5.23 6.83
N LEU A 52 1.86 -5.62 5.84
CA LEU A 52 1.83 -5.01 4.52
C LEU A 52 0.49 -5.22 3.80
N SER A 53 -0.14 -6.38 3.97
CA SER A 53 -1.49 -6.65 3.43
C SER A 53 -2.54 -5.72 4.01
N ILE A 54 -2.50 -5.45 5.31
CA ILE A 54 -3.44 -4.54 5.98
C ILE A 54 -3.15 -3.08 5.57
N ALA A 55 -1.88 -2.71 5.49
CA ALA A 55 -1.46 -1.39 5.00
C ALA A 55 -1.82 -1.14 3.52
N ALA A 56 -1.96 -2.19 2.71
CA ALA A 56 -2.35 -2.09 1.30
C ALA A 56 -3.87 -1.92 1.10
N ILE A 57 -4.71 -2.19 2.11
CA ILE A 57 -6.18 -1.98 2.02
C ILE A 57 -6.54 -0.55 1.59
N PRO A 58 -5.99 0.51 2.21
CA PRO A 58 -6.26 1.88 1.78
C PRO A 58 -5.77 2.22 0.37
N ASN A 59 -4.77 1.52 -0.19
CA ASN A 59 -4.41 1.72 -1.61
C ASN A 59 -5.55 1.37 -2.56
N LEU A 60 -6.29 0.28 -2.26
CA LEU A 60 -7.48 -0.09 -3.04
C LEU A 60 -8.58 0.96 -2.90
N PHE A 61 -8.74 1.57 -1.72
CA PHE A 61 -9.69 2.65 -1.52
C PHE A 61 -9.34 3.89 -2.37
N VAL A 62 -8.07 4.28 -2.39
CA VAL A 62 -7.56 5.37 -3.24
C VAL A 62 -7.73 5.03 -4.73
N PHE A 63 -7.49 3.79 -5.12
CA PHE A 63 -7.74 3.31 -6.48
C PHE A 63 -9.20 3.53 -6.91
N PHE A 64 -10.16 3.12 -6.07
CA PHE A 64 -11.59 3.32 -6.34
C PHE A 64 -11.98 4.81 -6.41
N ILE A 65 -11.35 5.67 -5.61
CA ILE A 65 -11.57 7.13 -5.69
C ILE A 65 -11.14 7.67 -7.06
N TYR A 66 -9.96 7.29 -7.55
CA TYR A 66 -9.47 7.73 -8.86
C TYR A 66 -10.33 7.18 -10.00
N LEU A 67 -10.80 5.93 -9.89
CA LEU A 67 -11.74 5.33 -10.85
C LEU A 67 -13.06 6.13 -10.91
N LYS A 68 -13.62 6.50 -9.75
CA LYS A 68 -14.85 7.29 -9.68
C LYS A 68 -14.68 8.71 -10.23
N LYS A 69 -13.46 9.27 -10.16
CA LYS A 69 -13.10 10.57 -10.74
C LYS A 69 -12.82 10.53 -12.25
N LYS A 70 -12.98 9.38 -12.94
CA LYS A 70 -12.61 9.19 -14.35
C LYS A 70 -11.13 9.48 -14.65
N GLN A 71 -10.26 9.28 -13.65
CA GLN A 71 -8.82 9.48 -13.76
C GLN A 71 -8.13 8.13 -14.00
N ASP A 72 -8.38 7.54 -15.17
CA ASP A 72 -7.96 6.17 -15.49
C ASP A 72 -6.43 5.99 -15.53
N ASN A 73 -5.69 7.05 -15.87
CA ASN A 73 -4.22 6.98 -15.94
C ASN A 73 -3.59 6.97 -14.54
N GLU A 74 -4.12 7.78 -13.63
CA GLU A 74 -3.74 7.82 -12.23
C GLU A 74 -4.15 6.51 -11.53
N ALA A 75 -5.36 6.02 -11.81
CA ALA A 75 -5.83 4.73 -11.31
C ALA A 75 -4.90 3.58 -11.73
N LYS A 76 -4.44 3.56 -13.00
CA LYS A 76 -3.42 2.60 -13.46
C LYS A 76 -2.12 2.68 -12.65
N GLY A 77 -1.68 3.89 -12.30
CA GLY A 77 -0.52 4.10 -11.43
C GLY A 77 -0.68 3.53 -10.02
N VAL A 78 -1.85 3.75 -9.41
CA VAL A 78 -2.20 3.19 -8.09
C VAL A 78 -2.28 1.67 -8.14
N LEU A 79 -2.88 1.11 -9.20
CA LEU A 79 -2.98 -0.33 -9.42
C LEU A 79 -1.59 -0.98 -9.52
N LEU A 80 -0.68 -0.35 -10.27
CA LEU A 80 0.68 -0.83 -10.46
C LEU A 80 1.45 -0.80 -9.14
N ALA A 81 1.33 0.26 -8.34
CA ALA A 81 1.87 0.30 -6.98
C ALA A 81 1.32 -0.82 -6.10
N THR A 82 0.01 -1.05 -6.14
CA THR A 82 -0.66 -2.08 -5.34
C THR A 82 -0.18 -3.49 -5.72
N ILE A 83 -0.03 -3.77 -7.01
CA ILE A 83 0.50 -5.05 -7.50
C ILE A 83 1.94 -5.24 -7.04
N VAL A 84 2.79 -4.21 -7.13
CA VAL A 84 4.17 -4.28 -6.66
C VAL A 84 4.22 -4.55 -5.15
N THR A 85 3.44 -3.81 -4.35
CA THR A 85 3.33 -4.04 -2.90
C THR A 85 2.84 -5.46 -2.59
N ALA A 86 1.87 -5.98 -3.34
CA ALA A 86 1.37 -7.34 -3.18
C ALA A 86 2.42 -8.40 -3.55
N PHE A 87 3.19 -8.19 -4.62
CA PHE A 87 4.29 -9.08 -4.99
C PHE A 87 5.39 -9.10 -3.92
N ILE A 88 5.79 -7.92 -3.41
CA ILE A 88 6.74 -7.78 -2.30
C ILE A 88 6.21 -8.52 -1.06
N THR A 89 4.94 -8.33 -0.73
CA THR A 89 4.24 -9.02 0.37
C THR A 89 4.27 -10.53 0.22
N LEU A 90 4.05 -11.03 -1.00
CA LEU A 90 4.00 -12.45 -1.31
C LEU A 90 5.40 -13.07 -1.22
N ILE A 91 6.41 -12.40 -1.76
CA ILE A 91 7.81 -12.81 -1.67
C ILE A 91 8.26 -12.87 -0.20
N LEU A 92 7.98 -11.82 0.59
CA LEU A 92 8.26 -11.77 2.04
C LEU A 92 7.51 -12.81 2.87
N LYS A 93 6.41 -13.37 2.34
CA LYS A 93 5.65 -14.42 3.05
C LYS A 93 6.18 -15.81 2.74
N PHE A 94 6.73 -16.01 1.54
CA PHE A 94 7.21 -17.31 1.06
C PHE A 94 8.69 -17.54 1.33
N TYR A 95 9.47 -16.49 1.59
CA TYR A 95 10.89 -16.52 1.93
C TYR A 95 11.09 -15.99 3.35
#